data_AF-A0A2H0B4R5-F1
#
_entry.id   AF-A0A2H0B4R5-F1
#
_cell.length_a   1.000
_cell.length_b   1.000
_cell.length_c   1.000
_cell.angle_alpha   90.00
_cell.angle_beta   90.00
_cell.angle_gamma   90.00
#
_symmetry.space_group_name_H-M   'P 1'
#
loop_
_entity.id
_entity.type
_entity.pdbx_description
1 polymer ?
#
loop_
_entity_poly.entity_id
_entity_poly.type
_entity_poly.pdbx_seq_one_letter_code
_entity_poly.pdbx_strand_id
1 'polypeptide(L)'
;MDKVLVTVVEPIDHDQKKHGAVQWQFVNHTLGYPDLRTLENNGIDVYVETECIDERSAPQTILTGKVRLEYNIPGGGFDYLTKEDLQKILNISRGDIVLDPHLACGWGSLRFDFYQRSHGVEYIKNLVARTFRENNFVNSVARIPKFSGRFGFKTDYDNLIQRVFRASGKIAITDLPDQEILGLAFVYAKLNELKQIFGTVAEDLGIYGAVVRLNPDMLFDQPHSHVARGALLNLTQRRFTSRFVIEGGAGGTFFSDLDQNRLAMILDLIITIMESEHSGTKNADHDIYLMVPDEQVAPVLKIINRYKKSHPNLKTYKHIYIYTVENDESPKSRQDLLNLVR
;
A
#
# COMPACT_ATOMS: atom_id res chain seq x y z
N MET A 1 -5.28 -11.57 28.74
CA MET A 1 -5.09 -10.11 28.86
C MET A 1 -5.44 -9.50 27.51
N ASP A 2 -6.13 -8.37 27.51
CA ASP A 2 -6.59 -7.72 26.29
C ASP A 2 -5.41 -7.07 25.55
N LYS A 3 -5.16 -7.50 24.32
CA LYS A 3 -4.01 -7.03 23.51
C LYS A 3 -4.33 -5.85 22.61
N VAL A 4 -5.58 -5.39 22.57
CA VAL A 4 -5.98 -4.19 21.83
C VAL A 4 -6.48 -3.15 22.83
N LEU A 5 -5.64 -2.14 23.07
CA LEU A 5 -5.91 -1.03 23.97
C LEU A 5 -6.39 0.15 23.12
N VAL A 6 -7.54 0.73 23.46
CA VAL A 6 -8.14 1.82 22.66
C VAL A 6 -8.18 3.09 23.49
N THR A 7 -7.65 4.18 22.96
CA THR A 7 -7.65 5.51 23.56
C THR A 7 -8.26 6.50 22.59
N VAL A 8 -9.34 7.18 23.00
CA VAL A 8 -9.87 8.32 22.25
C VAL A 8 -9.10 9.55 22.72
N VAL A 9 -8.51 10.28 21.78
CA VAL A 9 -7.72 11.48 22.02
C VAL A 9 -8.52 12.67 21.47
N GLU A 10 -9.01 13.50 22.39
CA GLU A 10 -9.68 14.75 22.03
C GLU A 10 -8.68 15.74 21.39
N PRO A 11 -9.13 16.67 20.54
CA PRO A 11 -8.24 17.65 19.92
C PRO A 11 -7.56 18.46 21.02
N ILE A 12 -6.23 18.58 20.96
CA ILE A 12 -5.51 19.46 21.88
C ILE A 12 -5.95 20.90 21.55
N ASP A 13 -6.57 21.56 22.52
CA ASP A 13 -6.94 22.97 22.44
C ASP A 13 -5.72 23.78 21.96
N HIS A 14 -5.88 24.50 20.85
CA HIS A 14 -4.77 25.12 20.12
C HIS A 14 -3.92 26.05 20.99
N ASP A 15 -4.50 26.57 22.08
CA ASP A 15 -3.85 27.48 23.02
C ASP A 15 -2.88 26.81 24.03
N GLN A 16 -2.84 25.48 24.12
CA GLN A 16 -1.97 24.75 25.06
C GLN A 16 -0.68 24.19 24.44
N LYS A 17 -0.25 24.69 23.28
CA LYS A 17 1.03 24.30 22.63
C LYS A 17 2.26 24.89 23.35
N LYS A 18 2.52 24.52 24.60
CA LYS A 18 3.81 24.81 25.26
C LYS A 18 4.33 23.64 26.12
N HIS A 19 5.54 23.24 25.76
CA HIS A 19 6.51 22.40 26.48
C HIS A 19 6.25 20.89 26.50
N GLY A 20 7.01 20.18 25.66
CA GLY A 20 7.23 18.73 25.76
C GLY A 20 6.87 17.91 24.52
N ALA A 21 6.10 18.48 23.58
CA ALA A 21 5.67 17.77 22.38
C ALA A 21 6.88 17.47 21.47
N VAL A 22 7.27 16.20 21.39
CA VAL A 22 8.24 15.74 20.40
C VAL A 22 7.65 16.06 19.03
N GLN A 23 8.28 17.02 18.36
CA GLN A 23 7.79 17.64 17.14
C GLN A 23 8.21 16.77 15.95
N TRP A 24 7.37 15.82 15.54
CA TRP A 24 7.63 15.01 14.34
C TRP A 24 6.95 15.63 13.12
N GLN A 25 7.73 15.77 12.05
CA GLN A 25 7.30 16.29 10.77
C GLN A 25 6.70 15.14 9.97
N PHE A 26 5.40 15.16 9.72
CA PHE A 26 4.89 14.53 8.52
C PHE A 26 5.33 15.40 7.35
N VAL A 27 6.22 14.88 6.51
CA VAL A 27 6.51 15.45 5.17
C VAL A 27 5.50 14.93 4.14
N ASN A 28 4.46 14.26 4.61
CA ASN A 28 3.63 13.43 3.78
C ASN A 28 2.32 14.12 3.45
N HIS A 29 2.45 15.09 2.55
CA HIS A 29 1.32 15.89 2.11
C HIS A 29 0.60 15.16 0.98
N THR A 30 -0.57 14.62 1.28
CA THR A 30 -1.44 14.06 0.26
C THR A 30 -1.97 15.21 -0.63
N LEU A 31 -1.30 15.45 -1.76
CA LEU A 31 -1.80 16.37 -2.78
C LEU A 31 -3.12 15.80 -3.31
N GLY A 32 -4.23 16.47 -3.00
CA GLY A 32 -5.53 16.10 -3.57
C GLY A 32 -5.81 16.85 -4.86
N TYR A 33 -6.95 16.56 -5.48
CA TYR A 33 -7.33 17.09 -6.79
C TYR A 33 -7.25 18.64 -6.95
N PRO A 34 -7.68 19.48 -6.00
CA PRO A 34 -7.45 20.93 -6.07
C PRO A 34 -5.99 21.39 -6.16
N ASP A 35 -5.06 20.67 -5.53
CA ASP A 35 -3.64 21.05 -5.53
C ASP A 35 -3.00 20.67 -6.87
N LEU A 36 -3.45 19.56 -7.44
CA LEU A 36 -3.03 19.12 -8.77
C LEU A 36 -3.47 20.09 -9.84
N ARG A 37 -4.74 20.54 -9.81
CA ARG A 37 -5.19 21.62 -10.69
C ARG A 37 -4.34 22.87 -10.54
N THR A 38 -3.88 23.16 -9.34
CA THR A 38 -2.98 24.30 -9.10
C THR A 38 -1.61 24.05 -9.72
N LEU A 39 -0.99 22.88 -9.54
CA LEU A 39 0.26 22.50 -10.22
C LEU A 39 0.14 22.58 -11.74
N GLU A 40 -0.95 22.04 -12.29
CA GLU A 40 -1.28 22.04 -13.72
C GLU A 40 -1.44 23.45 -14.27
N ASN A 41 -2.15 24.33 -13.56
CA ASN A 41 -2.30 25.75 -13.95
C ASN A 41 -0.95 26.50 -13.97
N ASN A 42 0.06 25.96 -13.31
CA ASN A 42 1.44 26.47 -13.34
C ASN A 42 2.32 25.75 -14.38
N GLY A 43 1.75 24.89 -15.23
CA GLY A 43 2.48 24.17 -16.29
C GLY A 43 3.32 23.01 -15.77
N ILE A 44 3.01 22.49 -14.57
CA ILE A 44 3.73 21.36 -13.97
C ILE A 44 2.90 20.10 -14.20
N ASP A 45 3.43 19.19 -15.01
CA ASP A 45 2.82 17.88 -15.27
C ASP A 45 3.01 16.94 -14.07
N VAL A 46 2.05 16.03 -13.89
CA VAL A 46 2.00 15.11 -12.76
C VAL A 46 1.77 13.69 -13.28
N TYR A 47 2.38 12.70 -12.64
CA TYR A 47 2.02 11.29 -12.81
C TYR A 47 1.91 10.60 -11.46
N VAL A 48 1.17 9.49 -11.41
CA VAL A 48 1.05 8.69 -10.20
C VAL A 48 1.90 7.44 -10.31
N GLU A 49 2.72 7.21 -9.30
CA GLU A 49 3.38 5.94 -9.05
C GLU A 49 2.69 5.28 -7.87
N THR A 50 2.25 4.04 -8.04
CA THR A 50 1.62 3.27 -6.97
C THR A 50 2.50 2.10 -6.61
N GLU A 51 2.89 2.05 -5.34
CA GLU A 51 3.66 0.96 -4.78
C GLU A 51 2.81 0.12 -3.82
N CYS A 52 3.12 -1.17 -3.74
CA CYS A 52 2.62 -2.08 -2.71
C CYS A 52 3.44 -1.83 -1.42
N ILE A 53 3.13 -0.69 -0.80
CA ILE A 53 3.76 0.03 0.32
C ILE A 53 4.85 -0.71 1.13
N ASP A 54 6.05 -0.10 1.14
CA ASP A 54 6.91 0.12 2.33
C ASP A 54 7.71 1.44 2.28
N GLU A 55 7.55 2.35 1.30
CA GLU A 55 8.32 3.60 1.33
C GLU A 55 7.46 4.86 1.13
N ARG A 56 7.52 5.71 2.16
CA ARG A 56 7.62 7.18 2.10
C ARG A 56 6.90 7.82 0.91
N SER A 57 5.65 8.25 1.03
CA SER A 57 5.17 9.26 0.08
C SER A 57 5.95 10.58 0.27
N ALA A 58 6.78 10.91 -0.71
CA ALA A 58 7.38 12.22 -0.90
C ALA A 58 7.15 12.59 -2.36
N PRO A 59 6.58 13.77 -2.68
CA PRO A 59 6.58 14.24 -4.06
C PRO A 59 8.03 14.33 -4.54
N GLN A 60 8.46 13.38 -5.36
CA GLN A 60 9.81 13.40 -5.92
C GLN A 60 9.75 14.20 -7.23
N THR A 61 10.50 15.30 -7.26
CA THR A 61 10.73 15.97 -8.54
C THR A 61 11.66 15.09 -9.35
N ILE A 62 11.15 14.49 -10.41
CA ILE A 62 11.99 13.70 -11.31
C ILE A 62 12.59 14.64 -12.34
N LEU A 63 13.82 14.35 -12.76
CA LEU A 63 14.60 15.02 -13.81
C LEU A 63 13.86 15.17 -15.17
N THR A 64 12.64 14.65 -15.31
CA THR A 64 11.80 14.70 -16.51
C THR A 64 10.87 15.91 -16.59
N GLY A 65 10.82 16.77 -15.55
CA GLY A 65 9.91 17.93 -15.50
C GLY A 65 8.49 17.58 -15.07
N LYS A 66 8.22 16.33 -14.68
CA LYS A 66 6.98 15.90 -14.03
C LYS A 66 7.17 15.75 -12.52
N VAL A 67 6.12 16.04 -11.76
CA VAL A 67 6.02 15.70 -10.34
C VAL A 67 5.51 14.27 -10.21
N ARG A 68 6.31 13.40 -9.59
CA ARG A 68 5.84 12.08 -9.17
C ARG A 68 4.97 12.24 -7.93
N LEU A 69 3.79 11.64 -7.95
CA LEU A 69 2.98 11.41 -6.76
C LEU A 69 3.00 9.93 -6.41
N GLU A 70 3.63 9.61 -5.30
CA GLU A 70 3.47 8.30 -4.69
C GLU A 70 2.09 8.25 -4.02
N TYR A 71 1.23 7.36 -4.51
CA TYR A 71 -0.11 7.20 -3.96
C TYR A 71 -0.17 5.93 -3.12
N ASN A 72 -0.33 6.09 -1.81
CA ASN A 72 -0.52 4.98 -0.88
C ASN A 72 -1.89 4.34 -1.09
N ILE A 73 -1.89 3.06 -1.46
CA ILE A 73 -3.09 2.26 -1.64
C ILE A 73 -3.44 1.56 -0.32
N PRO A 74 -4.73 1.46 0.04
CA PRO A 74 -5.14 0.84 1.30
C PRO A 74 -4.51 -0.53 1.55
N GLY A 75 -3.80 -0.65 2.68
CA GLY A 75 -3.23 -1.91 3.16
C GLY A 75 -2.16 -2.55 2.26
N GLY A 76 -1.54 -1.78 1.36
CA GLY A 76 -0.54 -2.31 0.42
C GLY A 76 -1.13 -3.30 -0.59
N GLY A 77 -2.47 -3.43 -0.68
CA GLY A 77 -3.11 -4.40 -1.56
C GLY A 77 -4.01 -3.79 -2.61
N PHE A 78 -3.66 -3.99 -3.87
CA PHE A 78 -4.42 -3.51 -5.01
C PHE A 78 -5.87 -4.05 -5.03
N ASP A 79 -6.11 -5.21 -4.43
CA ASP A 79 -7.41 -5.86 -4.29
C ASP A 79 -8.38 -5.11 -3.36
N TYR A 80 -7.90 -4.10 -2.64
CA TYR A 80 -8.73 -3.25 -1.77
C TYR A 80 -9.14 -1.93 -2.40
N LEU A 81 -8.71 -1.67 -3.64
CA LEU A 81 -9.13 -0.51 -4.42
C LEU A 81 -10.58 -0.67 -4.89
N THR A 82 -11.41 0.31 -4.56
CA THR A 82 -12.78 0.39 -5.09
C THR A 82 -12.79 1.10 -6.45
N LYS A 83 -13.92 1.05 -7.17
CA LYS A 83 -14.06 1.79 -8.44
C LYS A 83 -13.84 3.28 -8.21
N GLU A 84 -14.31 3.82 -7.08
CA GLU A 84 -14.14 5.22 -6.69
C GLU A 84 -12.66 5.57 -6.47
N ASP A 85 -11.88 4.70 -5.82
CA ASP A 85 -10.44 4.91 -5.65
C ASP A 85 -9.72 4.93 -7.01
N LEU A 86 -10.06 3.99 -7.91
CA LEU A 86 -9.49 3.92 -9.25
C LEU A 86 -9.81 5.18 -10.06
N GLN A 87 -11.07 5.64 -10.00
CA GLN A 87 -11.49 6.88 -10.64
C GLN A 87 -10.73 8.08 -10.07
N LYS A 88 -10.57 8.16 -8.75
CA LYS A 88 -9.79 9.21 -8.08
C LYS A 88 -8.34 9.22 -8.58
N ILE A 89 -7.68 8.06 -8.60
CA ILE A 89 -6.30 7.91 -9.06
C ILE A 89 -6.17 8.27 -10.54
N LEU A 90 -7.09 7.82 -11.40
CA LEU A 90 -7.11 8.15 -12.83
C LEU A 90 -7.30 9.65 -13.08
N ASN A 91 -8.19 10.30 -12.33
CA ASN A 91 -8.42 11.74 -12.45
C ASN A 91 -7.23 12.57 -11.96
N ILE A 92 -6.53 12.09 -10.93
CA ILE A 92 -5.32 12.71 -10.38
C ILE A 92 -4.14 12.57 -11.35
N SER A 93 -3.96 11.39 -11.93
CA SER A 93 -2.86 11.07 -12.84
C SER A 93 -3.09 11.47 -14.29
N ARG A 94 -4.32 11.89 -14.65
CA ARG A 94 -4.79 12.00 -16.05
C ARG A 94 -4.53 10.71 -16.87
N GLY A 95 -4.54 9.57 -16.19
CA GLY A 95 -4.26 8.27 -16.78
C GLY A 95 -2.78 7.91 -16.91
N ASP A 96 -1.82 8.74 -16.49
CA ASP A 96 -0.40 8.38 -16.45
C ASP A 96 -0.05 7.70 -15.11
N ILE A 97 -0.14 6.37 -15.09
CA ILE A 97 -0.03 5.54 -13.88
C ILE A 97 1.11 4.53 -14.05
N VAL A 98 1.96 4.45 -13.03
CA VAL A 98 2.98 3.40 -12.89
C VAL A 98 2.60 2.50 -11.74
N LEU A 99 2.56 1.20 -12.01
CA LEU A 99 2.30 0.15 -11.03
C LEU A 99 3.61 -0.57 -10.73
N ASP A 100 4.08 -0.45 -9.50
CA ASP A 100 5.33 -1.04 -9.05
C ASP A 100 5.07 -2.35 -8.28
N PRO A 101 5.48 -3.51 -8.84
CA PRO A 101 5.34 -4.78 -8.17
C PRO A 101 6.33 -4.89 -7.01
N HIS A 102 5.80 -5.01 -5.80
CA HIS A 102 6.61 -5.21 -4.61
C HIS A 102 6.27 -6.57 -3.98
N LEU A 103 7.26 -7.47 -3.92
CA LEU A 103 7.13 -8.74 -3.20
C LEU A 103 7.34 -8.56 -1.68
N ALA A 104 8.08 -7.52 -1.30
CA ALA A 104 8.96 -7.55 -0.15
C ALA A 104 8.31 -7.11 1.18
N CYS A 105 7.13 -6.49 1.15
CA CYS A 105 6.41 -6.05 2.35
C CYS A 105 5.59 -7.17 3.02
N GLY A 106 5.84 -8.45 2.68
CA GLY A 106 5.06 -9.59 3.17
C GLY A 106 3.65 -9.70 2.57
N TRP A 107 3.12 -8.63 1.97
CA TRP A 107 1.82 -8.62 1.29
C TRP A 107 1.74 -9.69 0.19
N GLY A 108 2.74 -9.75 -0.71
CA GLY A 108 2.73 -10.69 -1.83
C GLY A 108 2.58 -12.15 -1.38
N SER A 109 3.35 -12.54 -0.35
CA SER A 109 3.28 -13.87 0.26
C SER A 109 1.95 -14.12 0.98
N LEU A 110 1.48 -13.15 1.79
CA LEU A 110 0.21 -13.26 2.51
C LEU A 110 -0.98 -13.41 1.56
N ARG A 111 -0.97 -12.67 0.44
CA ARG A 111 -2.01 -12.75 -0.58
C ARG A 111 -1.88 -14.03 -1.38
N PHE A 112 -0.69 -14.48 -1.72
CA PHE A 112 -0.49 -15.78 -2.36
C PHE A 112 -1.20 -16.90 -1.57
N ASP A 113 -0.95 -16.97 -0.26
CA ASP A 113 -1.59 -17.96 0.62
C ASP A 113 -3.11 -17.77 0.72
N PHE A 114 -3.58 -16.52 0.81
CA PHE A 114 -5.00 -16.21 0.81
C PHE A 114 -5.69 -16.68 -0.48
N TYR A 115 -5.15 -16.36 -1.64
CA TYR A 115 -5.72 -16.72 -2.94
C TYR A 115 -5.64 -18.22 -3.19
N GLN A 116 -4.57 -18.89 -2.75
CA GLN A 116 -4.50 -20.35 -2.80
C GLN A 116 -5.63 -21.00 -2.00
N ARG A 117 -5.95 -20.50 -0.80
CA ARG A 117 -7.04 -21.03 0.04
C ARG A 117 -8.43 -20.71 -0.51
N SER A 118 -8.62 -19.50 -1.03
CA SER A 118 -9.94 -19.01 -1.44
C SER A 118 -10.32 -19.35 -2.88
N HIS A 119 -9.35 -19.41 -3.80
CA HIS A 119 -9.57 -19.64 -5.24
C HIS A 119 -8.96 -20.96 -5.73
N GLY A 120 -8.17 -21.64 -4.89
CA GLY A 120 -7.56 -22.92 -5.19
C GLY A 120 -6.22 -22.81 -5.94
N VAL A 121 -5.50 -23.94 -5.97
CA VAL A 121 -4.17 -24.04 -6.58
C VAL A 121 -4.20 -23.80 -8.09
N GLU A 122 -5.25 -24.23 -8.78
CA GLU A 122 -5.35 -24.07 -10.24
C GLU A 122 -5.48 -22.59 -10.65
N TYR A 123 -6.14 -21.76 -9.82
CA TYR A 123 -6.18 -20.31 -10.04
C TYR A 123 -4.77 -19.70 -10.00
N ILE A 124 -4.01 -20.01 -8.94
CA ILE A 124 -2.62 -19.55 -8.78
C ILE A 124 -1.75 -20.02 -9.94
N LYS A 125 -1.85 -21.30 -10.31
CA LYS A 125 -1.11 -21.89 -11.43
C LYS A 125 -1.37 -21.15 -12.74
N ASN A 126 -2.63 -20.84 -13.03
CA ASN A 126 -3.01 -20.14 -14.26
C ASN A 126 -2.45 -18.70 -14.29
N LEU A 127 -2.50 -17.98 -13.17
CA LEU A 127 -1.90 -16.66 -13.05
C LEU A 127 -0.39 -16.70 -13.30
N VAL A 128 0.31 -17.57 -12.58
CA VAL A 128 1.76 -17.71 -12.67
C VAL A 128 2.19 -18.15 -14.07
N ALA A 129 1.52 -19.15 -14.65
CA ALA A 129 1.81 -19.64 -16.00
C ALA A 129 1.58 -18.58 -17.08
N ARG A 130 0.61 -17.68 -16.91
CA ARG A 130 0.41 -16.53 -17.79
C ARG A 130 1.57 -15.55 -17.67
N THR A 131 1.99 -15.22 -16.45
CA THR A 131 3.12 -14.31 -16.19
C THR A 131 4.43 -14.78 -16.83
N PHE A 132 4.75 -16.07 -16.75
CA PHE A 132 5.96 -16.62 -17.40
C PHE A 132 5.93 -16.60 -18.94
N ARG A 133 4.78 -16.27 -19.56
CA ARG A 133 4.69 -16.04 -21.00
C ARG A 133 4.93 -14.57 -21.37
N GLU A 134 4.98 -13.67 -20.40
CA GLU A 134 5.23 -12.25 -20.63
C GLU A 134 6.73 -11.96 -20.69
N ASN A 135 7.19 -11.47 -21.86
CA ASN A 135 8.61 -11.15 -22.07
C ASN A 135 9.14 -10.12 -21.07
N ASN A 136 8.32 -9.15 -20.66
CA ASN A 136 8.74 -8.13 -19.69
C ASN A 136 9.10 -8.76 -18.34
N PHE A 137 8.25 -9.65 -17.83
CA PHE A 137 8.53 -10.37 -16.58
C PHE A 137 9.78 -11.26 -16.71
N VAL A 138 9.85 -12.08 -17.76
CA VAL A 138 11.00 -12.99 -17.97
C VAL A 138 12.30 -12.22 -18.10
N ASN A 139 12.31 -11.11 -18.85
CA ASN A 139 13.50 -10.27 -19.01
C ASN A 139 13.94 -9.64 -17.69
N SER A 140 13.00 -9.15 -16.87
CA SER A 140 13.36 -8.58 -15.57
C SER A 140 13.88 -9.65 -14.61
N VAL A 141 13.31 -10.86 -14.60
CA VAL A 141 13.84 -11.98 -13.82
C VAL A 141 15.25 -12.38 -14.27
N ALA A 142 15.49 -12.47 -15.58
CA ALA A 142 16.77 -12.87 -16.16
C ALA A 142 17.93 -11.90 -15.84
N ARG A 143 17.63 -10.65 -15.49
CA ARG A 143 18.63 -9.65 -15.08
C ARG A 143 19.14 -9.85 -13.65
N ILE A 144 18.49 -10.69 -12.85
CA ILE A 144 18.82 -10.83 -11.44
C ILE A 144 19.85 -11.95 -11.27
N PRO A 145 21.04 -11.66 -10.71
CA PRO A 145 22.12 -12.64 -10.59
C PRO A 145 21.71 -13.94 -9.88
N LYS A 146 20.82 -13.87 -8.87
CA LYS A 146 20.36 -15.06 -8.12
C LYS A 146 19.49 -16.01 -8.96
N PHE A 147 18.79 -15.51 -9.98
CA PHE A 147 17.90 -16.30 -10.82
C PHE A 147 18.47 -16.58 -12.22
N SER A 148 19.29 -15.67 -12.77
CA SER A 148 19.85 -15.77 -14.12
C SER A 148 20.66 -17.05 -14.36
N GLY A 149 21.34 -17.57 -13.33
CA GLY A 149 22.08 -18.82 -13.40
C GLY A 149 21.21 -20.09 -13.34
N ARG A 150 19.91 -19.96 -13.04
CA ARG A 150 19.00 -21.09 -12.79
C ARG A 150 17.82 -21.15 -13.74
N PHE A 151 17.30 -20.00 -14.14
CA PHE A 151 16.16 -19.89 -15.05
C PHE A 151 16.56 -18.98 -16.20
N GLY A 152 17.17 -19.57 -17.24
CA GLY A 152 17.71 -18.81 -18.36
C GLY A 152 16.74 -18.70 -19.54
N PHE A 153 15.81 -19.66 -19.68
CA PHE A 153 14.93 -19.75 -20.84
C PHE A 153 13.52 -20.26 -20.50
N LYS A 154 12.61 -20.11 -21.46
CA LYS A 154 11.20 -20.53 -21.36
C LYS A 154 11.02 -21.97 -20.86
N THR A 155 11.85 -22.89 -21.32
CA THR A 155 11.81 -24.31 -20.93
C THR A 155 12.10 -24.53 -19.44
N ASP A 156 12.99 -23.74 -18.84
CA ASP A 156 13.30 -23.84 -17.40
C ASP A 156 12.08 -23.43 -16.56
N TYR A 157 11.32 -22.44 -17.04
CA TYR A 157 10.08 -22.00 -16.37
C TYR A 157 8.94 -23.00 -16.54
N ASP A 158 8.78 -23.61 -17.71
CA ASP A 158 7.78 -24.66 -17.90
C ASP A 158 8.07 -25.87 -16.99
N ASN A 159 9.35 -26.25 -16.86
CA ASN A 159 9.80 -27.28 -15.93
C ASN A 159 9.54 -26.90 -14.46
N LEU A 160 9.81 -25.64 -14.09
CA LEU A 160 9.48 -25.10 -12.76
C LEU A 160 7.98 -25.24 -12.47
N ILE A 161 7.11 -24.77 -13.38
CA ILE A 161 5.66 -24.83 -13.22
C ILE A 161 5.20 -26.28 -13.05
N GLN A 162 5.68 -27.21 -13.89
CA GLN A 162 5.32 -28.64 -13.78
C GLN A 162 5.78 -29.25 -12.46
N ARG A 163 6.98 -28.90 -11.99
CA ARG A 163 7.54 -29.39 -10.72
C ARG A 163 6.73 -28.90 -9.52
N VAL A 164 6.44 -27.61 -9.49
CA VAL A 164 5.73 -26.91 -8.40
C VAL A 164 4.25 -27.28 -8.39
N PHE A 165 3.60 -27.24 -9.54
CA PHE A 165 2.16 -27.49 -9.69
C PHE A 165 1.93 -28.90 -10.24
N ARG A 166 2.08 -29.89 -9.35
CA ARG A 166 1.82 -31.29 -9.69
C ARG A 166 0.34 -31.54 -9.92
N ALA A 167 0.02 -32.60 -10.69
CA ALA A 167 -1.35 -33.01 -11.04
C ALA A 167 -2.28 -33.26 -9.83
N SER A 168 -1.73 -33.39 -8.62
CA SER A 168 -2.48 -33.58 -7.37
C SER A 168 -3.13 -32.31 -6.80
N GLY A 169 -3.05 -31.16 -7.49
CA GLY A 169 -3.70 -29.92 -7.07
C GLY A 169 -3.07 -29.29 -5.82
N LYS A 170 -1.79 -29.57 -5.55
CA LYS A 170 -1.00 -29.01 -4.45
C LYS A 170 0.21 -28.25 -4.99
N ILE A 171 0.59 -27.18 -4.29
CA ILE A 171 1.84 -26.46 -4.56
C ILE A 171 2.96 -27.15 -3.77
N ALA A 172 3.93 -27.71 -4.49
CA ALA A 172 5.08 -28.39 -3.94
C ALA A 172 6.34 -27.55 -4.17
N ILE A 173 6.60 -26.63 -3.24
CA ILE A 173 7.80 -25.78 -3.29
C ILE A 173 8.96 -26.57 -2.68
N THR A 174 9.97 -26.87 -3.49
CA THR A 174 11.10 -27.72 -3.08
C THR A 174 12.34 -26.95 -2.66
N ASP A 175 12.39 -25.65 -2.92
CA ASP A 175 13.52 -24.78 -2.54
C ASP A 175 13.11 -23.30 -2.46
N LEU A 176 13.96 -22.49 -1.81
CA LEU A 176 13.72 -21.07 -1.56
C LEU A 176 13.65 -20.22 -2.86
N PRO A 177 14.54 -20.39 -3.86
CA PRO A 177 14.44 -19.62 -5.10
C PRO A 177 13.14 -19.89 -5.88
N ASP A 178 12.61 -21.12 -5.85
CA ASP A 178 11.29 -21.45 -6.42
C ASP A 178 10.19 -20.68 -5.71
N GLN A 179 10.23 -20.60 -4.37
CA GLN A 179 9.25 -19.85 -3.59
C GLN A 179 9.22 -18.38 -3.99
N GLU A 180 10.40 -17.77 -4.07
CA GLU A 180 10.53 -16.35 -4.40
C GLU A 180 10.03 -16.06 -5.81
N ILE A 181 10.48 -16.82 -6.82
CA ILE A 181 10.06 -16.56 -8.21
C ILE A 181 8.57 -16.81 -8.44
N LEU A 182 7.96 -17.76 -7.74
CA LEU A 182 6.50 -17.97 -7.76
C LEU A 182 5.75 -16.80 -7.15
N GLY A 183 6.23 -16.28 -6.01
CA GLY A 183 5.67 -15.09 -5.38
C GLY A 183 5.74 -13.88 -6.31
N LEU A 184 6.90 -13.67 -6.96
CA LEU A 184 7.11 -12.60 -7.93
C LEU A 184 6.15 -12.70 -9.12
N ALA A 185 6.03 -13.91 -9.69
CA ALA A 185 5.12 -14.17 -10.79
C ALA A 185 3.65 -13.93 -10.41
N PHE A 186 3.27 -14.25 -9.18
CA PHE A 186 1.94 -13.99 -8.64
C PHE A 186 1.66 -12.50 -8.45
N VAL A 187 2.56 -11.76 -7.79
CA VAL A 187 2.41 -10.31 -7.57
C VAL A 187 2.31 -9.59 -8.91
N TYR A 188 3.20 -9.91 -9.84
CA TYR A 188 3.16 -9.36 -11.19
C TYR A 188 1.84 -9.69 -11.91
N ALA A 189 1.32 -10.92 -11.78
CA ALA A 189 0.02 -11.28 -12.36
C ALA A 189 -1.13 -10.42 -11.81
N LYS A 190 -1.17 -10.21 -10.49
CA LYS A 190 -2.20 -9.41 -9.81
C LYS A 190 -2.14 -7.95 -10.23
N LEU A 191 -0.94 -7.42 -10.42
CA LEU A 191 -0.76 -6.07 -10.92
C LEU A 191 -1.13 -5.92 -12.39
N ASN A 192 -0.90 -6.93 -13.21
CA ASN A 192 -1.37 -6.92 -14.59
C ASN A 192 -2.91 -6.96 -14.66
N GLU A 193 -3.57 -7.67 -13.74
CA GLU A 193 -5.04 -7.59 -13.60
C GLU A 193 -5.48 -6.19 -13.19
N LEU A 194 -4.82 -5.57 -12.20
CA LEU A 194 -5.12 -4.19 -11.81
C LEU A 194 -4.95 -3.21 -12.98
N LYS A 195 -3.87 -3.36 -13.76
CA LYS A 195 -3.64 -2.58 -14.98
C LYS A 195 -4.83 -2.69 -15.95
N GLN A 196 -5.38 -3.89 -16.14
CA GLN A 196 -6.55 -4.10 -16.99
C GLN A 196 -7.79 -3.40 -16.43
N ILE A 197 -8.01 -3.49 -15.10
CA ILE A 197 -9.12 -2.81 -14.44
C ILE A 197 -9.00 -1.29 -14.60
N PHE A 198 -7.81 -0.72 -14.40
CA PHE A 198 -7.57 0.71 -14.67
C PHE A 198 -7.88 1.07 -16.12
N GLY A 199 -7.49 0.23 -17.09
CA GLY A 199 -7.81 0.43 -18.50
C GLY A 199 -9.32 0.51 -18.75
N THR A 200 -10.09 -0.45 -18.22
CA THR A 200 -11.55 -0.44 -18.32
C THR A 200 -12.18 0.78 -17.66
N VAL A 201 -11.72 1.17 -16.46
CA VAL A 201 -12.25 2.36 -15.77
C VAL A 201 -11.88 3.65 -16.53
N ALA A 202 -10.70 3.73 -17.15
CA ALA A 202 -10.30 4.87 -17.96
C ALA A 202 -11.18 5.02 -19.22
N GLU A 203 -11.50 3.90 -19.88
CA GLU A 203 -12.44 3.85 -21.00
C GLU A 203 -13.84 4.32 -20.60
N ASP A 204 -14.37 3.81 -19.48
CA ASP A 204 -15.66 4.21 -18.91
C ASP A 204 -15.73 5.73 -18.63
N LEU A 205 -14.61 6.35 -18.24
CA LEU A 205 -14.50 7.77 -17.94
C LEU A 205 -14.21 8.64 -19.18
N GLY A 206 -13.96 8.05 -20.35
CA GLY A 206 -13.55 8.79 -21.55
C GLY A 206 -12.14 9.39 -21.47
N ILE A 207 -11.25 8.83 -20.65
CA ILE A 207 -9.84 9.23 -20.55
C ILE A 207 -9.04 8.53 -21.65
N TYR A 208 -9.27 8.95 -22.89
CA TYR A 208 -8.61 8.38 -24.06
C TYR A 208 -7.12 8.73 -24.05
N GLY A 209 -6.26 7.71 -24.04
CA GLY A 209 -4.81 7.87 -23.96
C GLY A 209 -4.21 7.64 -22.57
N ALA A 210 -4.97 7.11 -21.61
CA ALA A 210 -4.41 6.64 -20.33
C ALA A 210 -3.28 5.61 -20.57
N VAL A 211 -2.14 5.84 -19.94
CA VAL A 211 -0.96 4.97 -19.97
C VAL A 211 -0.77 4.36 -18.59
N VAL A 212 -1.28 3.14 -18.42
CA VAL A 212 -1.06 2.34 -17.21
C VAL A 212 0.04 1.35 -17.47
N ARG A 213 1.21 1.55 -16.85
CA ARG A 213 2.39 0.70 -17.07
C ARG A 213 2.79 -0.04 -15.80
N LEU A 214 3.43 -1.19 -15.99
CA LEU A 214 4.04 -1.99 -14.93
C LEU A 214 5.54 -1.71 -14.95
N ASN A 215 6.15 -1.55 -13.78
CA ASN A 215 7.59 -1.39 -13.64
C ASN A 215 8.21 -2.69 -13.08
N PRO A 216 8.49 -3.69 -13.93
CA PRO A 216 8.93 -5.00 -13.45
C PRO A 216 10.30 -4.96 -12.75
N ASP A 217 11.07 -3.89 -12.91
CA ASP A 217 12.39 -3.77 -12.28
C ASP A 217 12.27 -3.50 -10.75
N MET A 218 11.12 -2.99 -10.27
CA MET A 218 10.85 -2.76 -8.83
C MET A 218 10.58 -4.04 -8.03
N LEU A 219 10.46 -5.19 -8.69
CA LEU A 219 10.29 -6.49 -8.05
C LEU A 219 11.49 -6.89 -7.15
N PHE A 220 12.66 -6.23 -7.29
CA PHE A 220 13.94 -6.79 -6.82
C PHE A 220 14.86 -5.82 -6.05
N ASP A 221 14.72 -4.50 -6.24
CA ASP A 221 15.64 -3.50 -5.68
C ASP A 221 15.23 -2.98 -4.29
N GLN A 222 14.16 -3.51 -3.70
CA GLN A 222 13.58 -3.03 -2.45
C GLN A 222 13.82 -3.98 -1.26
N PRO A 223 13.95 -3.45 -0.02
CA PRO A 223 14.32 -4.25 1.16
C PRO A 223 13.32 -5.37 1.47
N HIS A 224 13.83 -6.58 1.73
CA HIS A 224 13.04 -7.81 1.99
C HIS A 224 12.33 -7.87 3.36
N SER A 225 12.46 -6.82 4.17
CA SER A 225 11.91 -6.79 5.52
C SER A 225 11.34 -5.43 5.82
N HIS A 226 10.12 -5.41 6.33
CA HIS A 226 9.44 -4.19 6.72
C HIS A 226 9.77 -3.81 8.17
N VAL A 227 9.97 -2.53 8.46
CA VAL A 227 10.40 -2.05 9.79
C VAL A 227 9.42 -1.10 10.49
N ALA A 228 8.18 -0.95 10.00
CA ALA A 228 7.22 -0.08 10.69
C ALA A 228 6.78 -0.62 12.05
N ARG A 229 6.74 0.29 13.02
CA ARG A 229 6.28 0.09 14.39
C ARG A 229 4.85 0.58 14.61
N GLY A 230 4.20 1.08 13.57
CA GLY A 230 2.82 1.53 13.66
C GLY A 230 2.15 1.77 12.32
N ALA A 231 0.93 2.29 12.38
CA ALA A 231 0.14 2.64 11.22
C ALA A 231 -0.72 3.89 11.49
N LEU A 232 -0.87 4.77 10.49
CA LEU A 232 -1.86 5.83 10.47
C LEU A 232 -2.93 5.50 9.43
N LEU A 233 -4.17 5.38 9.88
CA LEU A 233 -5.35 5.15 9.05
C LEU A 233 -6.22 6.40 9.05
N ASN A 234 -6.36 7.03 7.90
CA ASN A 234 -7.10 8.26 7.73
C ASN A 234 -8.51 7.98 7.19
N LEU A 235 -9.53 8.13 8.06
CA LEU A 235 -10.94 7.99 7.71
C LEU A 235 -11.61 9.33 7.38
N THR A 236 -10.90 10.44 7.57
CA THR A 236 -11.47 11.76 7.36
C THR A 236 -11.66 12.09 5.88
N GLN A 237 -10.96 11.38 4.99
CA GLN A 237 -10.80 11.75 3.58
C GLN A 237 -10.23 13.19 3.41
N ARG A 238 -9.71 13.79 4.48
CA ARG A 238 -9.13 15.13 4.52
C ARG A 238 -7.62 15.09 4.34
N ARG A 239 -7.11 16.24 3.91
CA ARG A 239 -5.70 16.60 3.99
C ARG A 239 -5.45 17.25 5.34
N PHE A 240 -4.37 16.84 5.98
CA PHE A 240 -3.92 17.42 7.23
C PHE A 240 -3.02 18.62 6.93
N THR A 241 -3.41 19.81 7.38
CA THR A 241 -2.54 21.01 7.33
C THR A 241 -1.77 21.23 8.63
N SER A 242 -2.22 20.64 9.74
CA SER A 242 -1.53 20.67 11.02
C SER A 242 -0.77 19.36 11.30
N ARG A 243 0.30 19.45 12.10
CA ARG A 243 1.16 18.31 12.46
C ARG A 243 0.56 17.55 13.63
N PHE A 244 0.39 16.24 13.48
CA PHE A 244 0.05 15.33 14.56
C PHE A 244 1.32 14.67 15.10
N VAL A 245 1.38 14.45 16.40
CA VAL A 245 2.50 13.77 17.04
C VAL A 245 2.23 12.27 16.97
N ILE A 246 3.04 11.55 16.18
CA ILE A 246 3.18 10.09 16.29
C ILE A 246 4.36 9.82 17.20
N GLU A 247 4.22 8.86 18.10
CA GLU A 247 5.35 8.34 18.87
C GLU A 247 6.15 7.37 17.98
N GLY A 248 7.45 7.65 17.81
CA GLY A 248 8.30 6.92 16.86
C GLY A 248 8.65 7.73 15.61
N GLY A 249 9.75 7.38 14.96
CA GLY A 249 10.21 8.09 13.76
C GLY A 249 9.25 7.86 12.58
N ALA A 250 8.93 8.92 11.83
CA ALA A 250 8.04 8.89 10.66
C ALA A 250 8.46 7.87 9.57
N GLY A 251 9.73 7.45 9.54
CA GLY A 251 10.25 6.41 8.64
C GLY A 251 9.85 4.98 9.00
N GLY A 252 8.99 4.77 10.00
CA GLY A 252 8.56 3.44 10.46
C GLY A 252 7.07 3.38 10.80
N THR A 253 6.21 3.96 9.97
CA THR A 253 4.74 3.92 10.15
C THR A 253 4.04 3.68 8.80
N PHE A 254 3.13 2.71 8.72
CA PHE A 254 2.24 2.54 7.57
C PHE A 254 1.29 3.73 7.41
N PHE A 255 0.92 4.07 6.18
CA PHE A 255 -0.10 5.10 5.92
C PHE A 255 -1.18 4.57 4.98
N SER A 256 -2.43 4.86 5.29
CA SER A 256 -3.56 4.51 4.43
C SER A 256 -4.71 5.50 4.57
N ASP A 257 -5.19 6.05 3.46
CA ASP A 257 -6.51 6.69 3.39
C ASP A 257 -7.56 5.60 3.17
N LEU A 258 -8.66 5.58 3.92
CA LEU A 258 -9.70 4.56 3.75
C LEU A 258 -11.07 5.04 4.21
N ASP A 259 -12.14 4.41 3.72
CA ASP A 259 -13.47 4.62 4.27
C ASP A 259 -13.77 3.66 5.44
N GLN A 260 -14.75 4.03 6.26
CA GLN A 260 -15.15 3.28 7.43
C GLN A 260 -15.46 1.80 7.15
N ASN A 261 -16.01 1.46 5.97
CA ASN A 261 -16.41 0.08 5.66
C ASN A 261 -15.19 -0.83 5.47
N ARG A 262 -14.06 -0.28 5.06
CA ARG A 262 -12.81 -1.03 4.85
C ARG A 262 -11.91 -1.09 6.07
N LEU A 263 -12.19 -0.31 7.12
CA LEU A 263 -11.34 -0.19 8.32
C LEU A 263 -10.91 -1.53 8.90
N ALA A 264 -11.86 -2.44 9.21
CA ALA A 264 -11.52 -3.70 9.86
C ALA A 264 -10.59 -4.59 9.02
N MET A 265 -10.82 -4.59 7.70
CA MET A 265 -10.07 -5.42 6.75
C MET A 265 -8.65 -4.87 6.53
N ILE A 266 -8.52 -3.55 6.38
CA ILE A 266 -7.21 -2.90 6.22
C ILE A 266 -6.40 -2.98 7.52
N LEU A 267 -7.07 -2.79 8.67
CA LEU A 267 -6.47 -2.97 9.99
C LEU A 267 -5.92 -4.39 10.17
N ASP A 268 -6.71 -5.40 9.79
CA ASP A 268 -6.28 -6.79 9.87
C ASP A 268 -5.05 -7.08 9.03
N LEU A 269 -5.04 -6.57 7.80
CA LEU A 269 -3.94 -6.75 6.87
C LEU A 269 -2.66 -6.11 7.41
N ILE A 270 -2.73 -4.87 7.86
CA ILE A 270 -1.58 -4.14 8.40
C ILE A 270 -1.02 -4.86 9.63
N ILE A 271 -1.87 -5.29 10.56
CA ILE A 271 -1.44 -6.07 11.73
C ILE A 271 -0.81 -7.39 11.30
N THR A 272 -1.40 -8.09 10.33
CA THR A 272 -0.88 -9.35 9.81
C THR A 272 0.51 -9.16 9.20
N ILE A 273 0.73 -8.08 8.44
CA ILE A 273 2.04 -7.74 7.88
C ILE A 273 3.03 -7.45 9.01
N MET A 274 2.66 -6.58 9.95
CA MET A 274 3.52 -6.21 11.09
C MET A 274 3.91 -7.40 11.96
N GLU A 275 3.05 -8.40 12.12
CA GLU A 275 3.32 -9.62 12.91
C GLU A 275 3.85 -10.80 12.09
N SER A 276 4.06 -10.61 10.78
CA SER A 276 4.57 -11.64 9.87
C SER A 276 6.06 -11.91 10.06
N GLU A 277 6.55 -13.04 9.55
CA GLU A 277 7.97 -13.37 9.55
C GLU A 277 8.83 -12.40 8.74
N HIS A 278 8.21 -11.62 7.85
CA HIS A 278 8.84 -10.61 7.00
C HIS A 278 8.93 -9.23 7.67
N SER A 279 8.42 -9.09 8.90
CA SER A 279 8.51 -7.85 9.65
C SER A 279 9.69 -7.88 10.63
N GLY A 280 10.58 -6.89 10.50
CA GLY A 280 11.66 -6.61 11.46
C GLY A 280 11.13 -6.16 12.83
N THR A 281 9.84 -5.82 12.94
CA THR A 281 9.17 -5.38 14.16
C THR A 281 8.15 -6.40 14.68
N LYS A 282 8.11 -7.64 14.14
CA LYS A 282 7.11 -8.68 14.48
C LYS A 282 6.91 -9.02 15.96
N ASN A 283 7.93 -8.78 16.78
CA ASN A 283 7.91 -9.03 18.22
C ASN A 283 7.74 -7.76 19.06
N ALA A 284 7.60 -6.59 18.43
CA ALA A 284 7.36 -5.32 19.10
C ALA A 284 5.86 -5.06 19.25
N ASP A 285 5.49 -4.26 20.22
CA ASP A 285 4.16 -3.66 20.28
C ASP A 285 4.01 -2.61 19.18
N HIS A 286 2.79 -2.39 18.72
CA HIS A 286 2.53 -1.50 17.59
C HIS A 286 1.45 -0.47 17.90
N ASP A 287 1.68 0.74 17.42
CA ASP A 287 0.74 1.85 17.60
C ASP A 287 -0.07 2.09 16.31
N ILE A 288 -1.37 2.28 16.45
CA ILE A 288 -2.28 2.50 15.34
C ILE A 288 -3.05 3.80 15.58
N TYR A 289 -2.83 4.77 14.72
CA TYR A 289 -3.40 6.11 14.79
C TYR A 289 -4.57 6.18 13.81
N LEU A 290 -5.80 6.28 14.31
CA LEU A 290 -7.00 6.44 13.50
C LEU A 290 -7.39 7.92 13.50
N MET A 291 -7.38 8.55 12.33
CA MET A 291 -7.90 9.90 12.15
C MET A 291 -9.36 9.81 11.73
N VAL A 292 -10.27 10.31 12.53
CA VAL A 292 -11.72 10.05 12.39
C VAL A 292 -12.50 11.35 12.53
N PRO A 293 -13.47 11.65 11.63
CA PRO A 293 -14.41 12.73 11.84
C PRO A 293 -15.21 12.52 13.14
N ASP A 294 -15.52 13.58 13.86
CA ASP A 294 -16.20 13.50 15.17
C ASP A 294 -17.48 12.66 15.11
N GLU A 295 -18.27 12.83 14.05
CA GLU A 295 -19.51 12.08 13.84
C GLU A 295 -19.29 10.57 13.58
N GLN A 296 -18.08 10.16 13.20
CA GLN A 296 -17.71 8.78 12.90
C GLN A 296 -17.03 8.05 14.05
N VAL A 297 -16.67 8.72 15.15
CA VAL A 297 -15.98 8.09 16.29
C VAL A 297 -16.76 6.91 16.87
N ALA A 298 -18.05 7.10 17.15
CA ALA A 298 -18.87 6.04 17.73
C ALA A 298 -19.05 4.82 16.79
N PRO A 299 -19.33 5.00 15.47
CA PRO A 299 -19.27 3.91 14.50
C PRO A 299 -17.90 3.20 14.44
N VAL A 300 -16.79 3.94 14.43
CA VAL A 300 -15.43 3.38 14.39
C VAL A 300 -15.13 2.55 15.64
N LEU A 301 -15.48 3.05 16.83
CA LEU A 301 -15.34 2.29 18.07
C LEU A 301 -16.09 0.95 18.04
N LYS A 302 -17.27 0.89 17.42
CA LYS A 302 -18.00 -0.38 17.26
C LYS A 302 -17.24 -1.36 16.37
N ILE A 303 -16.60 -0.88 15.31
CA ILE A 303 -15.77 -1.70 14.41
C ILE A 303 -14.55 -2.23 15.15
N ILE A 304 -13.81 -1.38 15.87
CA ILE A 304 -12.63 -1.79 16.63
C ILE A 304 -12.98 -2.79 17.73
N ASN A 305 -14.07 -2.56 18.46
CA ASN A 305 -14.53 -3.50 19.48
C ASN A 305 -14.93 -4.86 18.89
N ARG A 306 -15.50 -4.90 17.69
CA ARG A 306 -15.78 -6.14 16.97
C ARG A 306 -14.49 -6.83 16.54
N TYR A 307 -13.55 -6.07 15.96
CA TYR A 307 -12.25 -6.57 15.53
C TYR A 307 -11.48 -7.24 16.68
N LYS A 308 -11.42 -6.58 17.83
CA LYS A 308 -10.82 -7.11 19.06
C LYS A 308 -11.42 -8.43 19.50
N LYS A 309 -12.76 -8.57 19.43
CA LYS A 309 -13.45 -9.82 19.79
C LYS A 309 -13.17 -10.96 18.81
N SER A 310 -12.99 -10.65 17.52
CA SER A 310 -12.72 -11.66 16.49
C SER A 310 -11.24 -12.08 16.40
N HIS A 311 -10.32 -11.35 17.03
CA HIS A 311 -8.88 -11.61 16.97
C HIS A 311 -8.26 -11.80 18.37
N PRO A 312 -8.65 -12.85 19.12
CA PRO A 312 -8.12 -13.09 20.47
C PRO A 312 -6.62 -13.48 20.48
N ASN A 313 -6.07 -13.86 19.32
CA ASN A 313 -4.76 -14.50 19.19
C ASN A 313 -3.66 -13.57 18.63
N LEU A 314 -3.82 -12.25 18.75
CA LEU A 314 -2.77 -11.29 18.35
C LEU A 314 -1.46 -11.59 19.09
N LYS A 315 -0.31 -11.47 18.42
CA LYS A 315 0.98 -11.80 19.04
C LYS A 315 1.43 -10.70 20.00
N THR A 316 1.34 -9.43 19.59
CA THR A 316 1.82 -8.27 20.37
C THR A 316 0.70 -7.29 20.71
N TYR A 317 0.95 -6.35 21.62
CA TYR A 317 -0.04 -5.32 21.94
C TYR A 317 -0.24 -4.37 20.76
N LYS A 318 -1.46 -3.87 20.66
CA LYS A 318 -1.89 -2.84 19.70
C LYS A 318 -2.51 -1.70 20.47
N HIS A 319 -1.85 -0.55 20.46
CA HIS A 319 -2.40 0.68 21.02
C HIS A 319 -3.09 1.44 19.90
N ILE A 320 -4.42 1.49 19.93
CA ILE A 320 -5.23 2.19 18.94
C ILE A 320 -5.63 3.54 19.51
N TYR A 321 -5.07 4.59 18.93
CA TYR A 321 -5.37 5.98 19.26
C TYR A 321 -6.37 6.53 18.24
N ILE A 322 -7.53 7.00 18.69
CA ILE A 322 -8.54 7.63 17.83
C ILE A 322 -8.46 9.13 18.02
N TYR A 323 -7.99 9.83 16.99
CA TYR A 323 -7.93 11.29 16.95
C TYR A 323 -9.15 11.82 16.21
N THR A 324 -9.91 12.66 16.92
CA THR A 324 -10.99 13.49 16.37
C THR A 324 -10.42 14.67 15.61
N VAL A 325 -10.95 14.94 14.42
CA VAL A 325 -10.46 16.01 13.53
C VAL A 325 -11.62 16.89 13.09
N GLU A 326 -11.50 18.19 13.37
CA GLU A 326 -12.48 19.20 12.97
C GLU A 326 -12.58 19.36 11.45
N ASN A 327 -13.67 20.01 11.01
CA ASN A 327 -14.08 19.98 9.61
C ASN A 327 -13.26 20.81 8.61
N ASP A 328 -12.36 21.69 9.06
CA ASP A 328 -11.90 22.83 8.24
C ASP A 328 -10.37 23.08 8.18
N GLU A 329 -9.54 22.04 8.24
CA GLU A 329 -8.08 22.16 8.12
C GLU A 329 -7.55 22.09 6.66
N SER A 330 -8.14 22.84 5.73
CA SER A 330 -7.66 22.90 4.33
C SER A 330 -6.51 23.91 4.14
N PRO A 331 -5.53 23.67 3.23
CA PRO A 331 -4.47 24.65 2.93
C PRO A 331 -5.09 25.97 2.44
N LYS A 332 -4.70 27.10 3.04
CA LYS A 332 -5.34 28.40 2.79
C LYS A 332 -4.53 29.30 1.86
N SER A 333 -3.28 28.94 1.57
CA SER A 333 -2.39 29.77 0.75
C SER A 333 -1.45 28.98 -0.17
N ARG A 334 -0.91 29.67 -1.19
CA ARG A 334 0.16 29.15 -2.06
C ARG A 334 1.40 28.74 -1.27
N GLN A 335 1.74 29.48 -0.21
CA GLN A 335 2.90 29.14 0.61
C GLN A 335 2.65 27.86 1.41
N ASP A 336 1.41 27.64 1.87
CA ASP A 336 1.03 26.37 2.50
C ASP A 336 1.27 25.21 1.53
N LEU A 337 0.77 25.31 0.29
CA LEU A 337 0.96 24.32 -0.78
C LEU A 337 2.43 24.08 -1.15
N LEU A 338 3.25 25.13 -1.21
CA LEU A 338 4.69 24.99 -1.52
C LEU A 338 5.49 24.39 -0.36
N ASN A 339 5.04 24.61 0.88
CA ASN A 339 5.55 23.91 2.05
C ASN A 339 5.10 22.44 2.09
N LEU A 340 4.07 22.06 1.30
CA LEU A 340 3.63 20.67 1.17
C LEU A 340 4.50 19.86 0.18
N VAL A 341 5.19 20.52 -0.74
CA VAL A 341 5.93 19.87 -1.86
C VAL A 341 7.45 19.91 -1.64
N ARG A 342 7.92 20.68 -0.66
CA ARG A 342 9.33 20.80 -0.25
C ARG A 342 9.58 20.00 1.02
#